data_AF-A0AA86YU15-F1
#
_entry.id   AF-A0AA86YU15-F1
#
_cell.length_a   1.000
_cell.length_b   1.000
_cell.length_c   1.000
_cell.angle_alpha   90.00
_cell.angle_beta   90.00
_cell.angle_gamma   90.00
#
_symmetry.space_group_name_H-M   'P 1'
#
loop_
_entity.id
_entity.type
_entity.pdbx_description
1 polymer ?
#
loop_
_entity_poly.entity_id
_entity_poly.type
_entity_poly.pdbx_seq_one_letter_code
_entity_poly.pdbx_strand_id
1 'polypeptide(L)' 'MVLKRMGYNSKATGHGFRHTMSTILHEKGFNSTWIETQLVHKDKNSIRGTYNHGQYLEGRREMMQWYADYIDELEHKSN' A
#
# COMPACT_ATOMS: atom_id res chain seq x y z
N MET A 1 -20.59 1.65 2.87
CA MET A 1 -19.13 1.70 2.66
C MET A 1 -18.47 2.41 3.83
N VAL A 2 -17.35 1.88 4.33
CA VAL A 2 -16.61 2.37 5.52
C VAL A 2 -16.23 3.85 5.40
N LEU A 3 -15.77 4.31 4.23
CA LEU A 3 -15.40 5.72 3.99
C LEU A 3 -16.57 6.71 4.20
N LYS A 4 -17.80 6.32 3.85
CA LYS A 4 -18.99 7.16 4.06
C LYS A 4 -19.33 7.28 5.55
N ARG A 5 -19.08 6.23 6.34
CA ARG A 5 -19.30 6.23 7.80
C ARG A 5 -18.25 7.07 8.54
N MET A 6 -17.04 7.19 8.00
CA MET A 6 -15.98 8.04 8.53
C MET A 6 -16.09 9.52 8.07
N GLY A 7 -17.18 9.92 7.41
CA GLY A 7 -17.38 11.31 6.98
C GLY A 7 -16.65 11.73 5.69
N TYR A 8 -15.96 10.81 5.02
CA TYR A 8 -15.22 11.07 3.77
C TYR A 8 -16.09 10.99 2.50
N ASN A 9 -17.41 11.06 2.63
CA ASN A 9 -18.32 10.98 1.49
C ASN A 9 -18.00 12.08 0.46
N SER A 10 -17.70 11.68 -0.77
CA SER A 10 -17.27 12.58 -1.87
C SER A 10 -15.98 13.37 -1.64
N LYS A 11 -15.26 13.15 -0.53
CA LYS A 11 -13.96 13.77 -0.21
C LYS A 11 -12.78 12.84 -0.47
N ALA A 12 -12.97 11.54 -0.25
CA ALA A 12 -11.97 10.52 -0.53
C ALA A 12 -12.63 9.23 -1.02
N THR A 13 -11.99 8.57 -1.98
CA THR A 13 -12.42 7.27 -2.51
C THR A 13 -11.38 6.21 -2.19
N GLY A 14 -11.78 4.93 -2.16
CA GLY A 14 -10.83 3.82 -2.00
C GLY A 14 -9.79 3.76 -3.13
N HIS A 15 -10.09 4.36 -4.29
CA HIS A 15 -9.13 4.53 -5.37
C HIS A 15 -8.12 5.66 -5.06
N GLY A 16 -8.59 6.79 -4.53
CA GLY A 16 -7.73 7.88 -4.06
C GLY A 16 -6.71 7.42 -3.02
N PHE A 17 -7.14 6.65 -2.01
CA PHE A 17 -6.22 6.09 -1.01
C PHE A 17 -5.14 5.17 -1.62
N ARG A 18 -5.51 4.35 -2.62
CA ARG A 18 -4.56 3.49 -3.33
C ARG A 18 -3.53 4.31 -4.10
N HIS A 19 -3.96 5.37 -4.78
CA HIS A 19 -3.04 6.29 -5.46
C HIS A 19 -2.08 6.96 -4.50
N THR A 20 -2.59 7.52 -3.39
CA THR A 20 -1.75 8.16 -2.37
C THR A 20 -0.73 7.18 -1.80
N MET A 21 -1.13 5.96 -1.43
CA MET A 21 -0.21 4.92 -0.94
C MET A 21 0.85 4.57 -2.00
N SER A 22 0.45 4.38 -3.26
CA SER A 22 1.36 4.08 -4.38
C SER A 22 2.44 5.16 -4.52
N THR A 23 2.03 6.44 -4.58
CA THR A 23 2.95 7.57 -4.71
C THR A 23 3.96 7.61 -3.57
N ILE A 24 3.50 7.53 -2.32
CA ILE A 24 4.38 7.59 -1.13
C ILE A 24 5.41 6.46 -1.16
N LEU A 25 4.99 5.23 -1.46
CA LEU A 25 5.88 4.07 -1.47
C LEU A 25 6.90 4.14 -2.62
N HIS A 26 6.50 4.66 -3.78
CA HIS A 26 7.42 4.89 -4.90
C HIS A 26 8.44 5.99 -4.59
N GLU A 27 8.01 7.10 -4.00
CA GLU A 27 8.89 8.19 -3.58
C GLU A 27 9.89 7.74 -2.50
N LYS A 28 9.48 6.83 -1.62
CA LYS A 28 10.38 6.21 -0.64
C LYS A 28 11.39 5.24 -1.26
N GLY A 29 11.16 4.81 -2.51
CA GLY A 29 12.08 3.93 -3.25
C GLY A 29 11.83 2.44 -3.04
N PHE A 30 10.65 2.03 -2.56
CA PHE A 30 10.31 0.61 -2.46
C PHE A 30 10.17 -0.05 -3.83
N ASN A 31 10.35 -1.37 -3.88
CA ASN A 31 10.26 -2.14 -5.12
C ASN A 31 8.86 -2.05 -5.73
N SER A 32 8.76 -1.61 -6.97
CA SER A 32 7.50 -1.50 -7.71
C SER A 32 6.70 -2.81 -7.71
N THR A 33 7.37 -3.95 -7.80
CA THR A 33 6.72 -5.28 -7.74
C THR A 33 5.99 -5.49 -6.41
N TRP A 34 6.55 -5.02 -5.30
CA TRP A 34 5.93 -5.13 -3.98
C TRP A 34 4.71 -4.22 -3.87
N ILE A 35 4.84 -2.98 -4.36
CA ILE A 35 3.78 -1.96 -4.38
C ILE A 35 2.58 -2.45 -5.20
N GLU A 36 2.82 -2.91 -6.43
CA GLU A 36 1.77 -3.42 -7.32
C GLU A 36 1.10 -4.69 -6.74
N THR A 37 1.89 -5.58 -6.14
CA THR A 37 1.34 -6.76 -5.45
C THR A 37 0.44 -6.36 -4.26
N GLN A 38 0.75 -5.26 -3.59
CA GLN A 38 -0.05 -4.72 -2.48
C GLN A 38 -1.33 -4.02 -2.95
N LEU A 39 -1.30 -3.35 -4.11
CA LEU A 39 -2.40 -2.54 -4.64
C LEU A 39 -3.50 -3.34 -5.35
N VAL A 40 -3.24 -4.61 -5.67
CA VAL A 40 -4.03 -5.51 -6.54
C VAL A 40 -3.78 -5.17 -8.00
N HIS A 41 -3.21 -6.12 -8.75
CA HIS A 41 -3.78 -6.76 -9.95
C HIS A 41 -3.36 -8.23 -9.91
N LYS A 42 -4.24 -9.17 -10.28
CA LYS A 42 -3.85 -10.58 -10.55
C LYS A 42 -2.57 -10.54 -11.39
N ASP A 43 -1.50 -11.14 -10.88
CA ASP A 43 -0.28 -11.32 -11.65
C ASP A 43 -0.69 -12.02 -12.97
N LYS A 44 -0.52 -11.35 -14.11
CA LYS A 44 -0.86 -11.96 -15.41
C LYS A 44 0.01 -13.20 -15.68
N ASN A 45 1.08 -13.39 -14.90
CA ASN A 45 1.94 -14.57 -14.93
C ASN A 45 1.81 -15.39 -13.63
N SER A 46 0.71 -16.15 -13.54
CA SER A 46 0.46 -17.19 -12.52
C SER A 46 1.60 -18.20 -12.30
N ILE A 47 2.59 -18.29 -13.20
CA ILE A 47 3.70 -19.24 -13.14
C ILE A 47 4.85 -18.74 -12.24
N ARG A 48 4.99 -17.42 -12.03
CA ARG A 48 5.98 -16.84 -11.08
C ARG A 48 5.54 -16.95 -9.62
N GLY A 49 4.24 -17.11 -9.36
CA GLY A 49 3.63 -17.01 -8.03
C GLY A 49 4.15 -18.05 -7.02
N THR A 50 4.50 -19.27 -7.44
CA THR A 50 4.84 -20.35 -6.49
C THR A 50 6.24 -20.21 -5.89
N TYR A 51 7.21 -19.66 -6.63
CA TYR A 51 8.60 -19.50 -6.15
C TYR A 51 8.92 -18.09 -5.62
N ASN A 52 8.21 -17.06 -6.09
CA ASN A 52 8.41 -15.67 -5.64
C ASN A 52 7.59 -15.28 -4.40
N HIS A 53 6.56 -16.05 -4.01
CA HIS A 53 5.69 -15.65 -2.91
C HIS A 53 6.45 -15.50 -1.58
N GLY A 54 7.36 -16.45 -1.31
CA GLY A 54 8.21 -16.40 -0.12
C GLY A 54 9.23 -15.26 -0.18
N GLN A 55 9.81 -14.97 -1.35
CA GLN A 55 10.83 -13.93 -1.50
C GLN A 55 10.27 -12.52 -1.38
N TYR A 56 9.02 -12.28 -1.77
CA TYR A 56 8.42 -10.95 -1.71
C TYR A 56 7.66 -10.68 -0.41
N LEU A 57 7.38 -11.70 0.41
CA LEU A 57 6.61 -11.53 1.64
C LEU A 57 7.37 -10.70 2.68
N GLU A 58 8.66 -10.99 2.89
CA GLU A 58 9.49 -10.25 3.86
C GLU A 58 9.61 -8.78 3.47
N GLY A 59 9.99 -8.48 2.23
CA GLY A 59 10.10 -7.09 1.75
C GLY A 59 8.78 -6.33 1.76
N ARG A 60 7.65 -7.00 1.46
CA ARG A 60 6.32 -6.40 1.58
C ARG A 60 5.92 -6.15 3.03
N ARG A 61 6.32 -7.01 3.97
CA ARG A 61 6.07 -6.79 5.39
C ARG A 61 6.82 -5.55 5.88
N GLU A 62 8.11 -5.45 5.54
CA GLU A 62 8.93 -4.27 5.87
C GLU A 62 8.33 -2.99 5.26
N MET A 63 7.96 -3.04 3.98
CA MET A 63 7.32 -1.91 3.29
C MET A 63 6.03 -1.46 3.99
N MET A 64 5.16 -2.41 4.37
CA MET A 64 3.90 -2.09 5.02
C MET A 64 4.08 -1.63 6.47
N GLN A 65 5.08 -2.15 7.18
CA GLN A 65 5.43 -1.67 8.52
C GLN A 65 5.92 -0.23 8.44
N TRP A 66 6.84 0.06 7.52
CA TRP A 66 7.33 1.43 7.31
C TRP A 66 6.18 2.39 6.95
N TYR A 67 5.25 1.95 6.10
CA TYR A 67 4.09 2.77 5.74
C TYR A 67 3.17 3.05 6.94
N ALA A 68 2.98 2.07 7.83
CA ALA A 68 2.24 2.26 9.07
C ALA A 68 2.95 3.28 9.98
N ASP A 69 4.25 3.10 10.22
CA ASP A 69 5.05 4.01 11.05
C ASP A 69 5.03 5.44 10.48
N TYR A 70 5.06 5.59 9.15
CA TYR A 70 4.94 6.88 8.47
C TYR A 70 3.59 7.56 8.74
N ILE A 71 2.48 6.81 8.72
CA ILE A 71 1.15 7.36 9.03
C ILE A 71 1.07 7.77 10.50
N ASP A 72 1.58 6.92 11.41
CA ASP A 72 1.58 7.20 12.85
C ASP A 72 2.40 8.46 13.17
N GLU A 73 3.55 8.65 12.52
CA GLU A 73 4.34 9.89 12.62
C GLU A 73 3.56 11.12 12.15
N LEU A 74 2.80 11.02 11.06
CA LEU A 74 1.99 12.13 10.55
C LEU A 74 0.84 12.47 11.50
N GLU A 75 0.21 11.47 12.11
CA GLU A 75 -0.82 11.66 13.14
C GLU A 75 -0.23 12.37 14.37
N HIS A 76 0.91 11.89 14.87
CA HIS A 76 1.57 12.46 16.05
C HIS A 76 2.13 13.88 15.81
N LYS A 77 2.59 14.21 14.59
CA LYS A 77 3.04 15.58 14.24
C LYS A 77 1.89 16.59 14.12
N SER A 78 0.65 16.12 14.01
CA SER A 78 -0.53 16.97 13.82
C SER A 78 -1.23 17.35 15.13
N ASN A 79 -0.71 16.88 16.29
CA ASN A 79 -1.13 17.22 17.65
C ASN A 79 -0.06 18.07 18.35
#